data_AF-A0A5E4I9T8-F1
#
_entry.id   AF-A0A5E4I9T8-F1
#
_cell.length_a   1.000
_cell.length_b   1.000
_cell.length_c   1.000
_cell.angle_alpha   90.00
_cell.angle_beta   90.00
_cell.angle_gamma   90.00
#
_symmetry.space_group_name_H-M   'P 1'
#
loop_
_entity.id
_entity.type
_entity.pdbx_description
1 polymer ?
#
loop_
_entity_poly.entity_id
_entity_poly.type
_entity_poly.pdbx_seq_one_letter_code
_entity_poly.pdbx_strand_id
1 'polypeptide(L)'
;MDKETKKRIPTMQKNEITEHIVYDKLSRSTKDPNNKSVLEEISLDELEHYNFWKKYTKEDVKPDKMAIWKYFLISKIFGITFGIKLMEAGEEHAQKLMKCCQNIFPWPRIS
;
A
#
# COMPACT_ATOMS: atom_id res chain seq x y z
N MET A 1 -7.03 22.15 4.94
CA MET A 1 -7.26 20.70 5.00
C MET A 1 -8.57 20.45 5.71
N ASP A 2 -9.53 19.83 5.03
CA ASP A 2 -10.87 19.58 5.58
C ASP A 2 -10.80 18.63 6.79
N LYS A 3 -11.75 18.74 7.73
CA LYS A 3 -11.82 17.86 8.91
C LYS A 3 -12.08 16.40 8.51
N GLU A 4 -12.80 16.15 7.42
CA GLU A 4 -12.99 14.80 6.88
C GLU A 4 -11.68 14.21 6.35
N THR A 5 -10.87 15.00 5.64
CA THR A 5 -9.56 14.58 5.13
C THR A 5 -8.66 14.11 6.27
N LYS A 6 -8.55 14.90 7.35
CA LYS A 6 -7.73 14.55 8.52
C LYS A 6 -8.10 13.20 9.14
N LYS A 7 -9.38 12.83 9.15
CA LYS A 7 -9.86 11.56 9.72
C LYS A 7 -9.49 10.33 8.88
N ARG A 8 -9.20 10.51 7.60
CA ARG A 8 -8.94 9.40 6.66
C ARG A 8 -7.45 9.13 6.45
N ILE A 9 -6.58 10.11 6.72
CA ILE A 9 -5.13 9.95 6.60
C ILE A 9 -4.59 8.78 7.43
N PRO A 10 -5.01 8.54 8.70
CA PRO A 10 -4.52 7.39 9.47
C PRO A 10 -4.84 6.04 8.82
N THR A 11 -6.01 5.94 8.16
CA THR A 11 -6.40 4.73 7.42
C THR A 11 -5.51 4.52 6.20
N MET A 12 -5.21 5.60 5.44
CA MET A 12 -4.28 5.51 4.33
C MET A 12 -2.90 5.11 4.82
N GLN A 13 -2.35 5.85 5.78
CA GLN A 13 -1.04 5.55 6.38
C GLN A 13 -0.96 4.09 6.86
N LYS A 14 -2.04 3.55 7.46
CA LYS A 14 -2.13 2.14 7.82
C LYS A 14 -2.07 1.19 6.61
N ASN A 15 -2.76 1.51 5.51
CA ASN A 15 -2.76 0.70 4.30
C ASN A 15 -1.37 0.69 3.65
N GLU A 16 -0.75 1.86 3.46
CA GLU A 16 0.58 2.02 2.85
C GLU A 16 1.63 1.14 3.56
N ILE A 17 1.71 1.21 4.91
CA ILE A 17 2.64 0.37 5.67
C ILE A 17 2.27 -1.13 5.65
N THR A 18 0.99 -1.45 5.48
CA THR A 18 0.52 -2.83 5.34
C THR A 18 0.96 -3.39 3.99
N GLU A 19 0.78 -2.63 2.91
CA GLU A 19 1.12 -3.00 1.54
C GLU A 19 2.63 -3.12 1.35
N HIS A 20 3.41 -2.17 1.89
CA HIS A 20 4.87 -2.28 2.00
C HIS A 20 5.31 -3.66 2.54
N ILE A 21 4.75 -4.08 3.68
CA ILE A 21 5.11 -5.35 4.32
C ILE A 21 4.65 -6.56 3.50
N VAL A 22 3.50 -6.47 2.83
CA VAL A 22 3.02 -7.56 1.97
C VAL A 22 3.96 -7.74 0.78
N TYR A 23 4.31 -6.66 0.08
CA TYR A 23 5.20 -6.71 -1.07
C TYR A 23 6.63 -7.14 -0.71
N ASP A 24 7.20 -6.66 0.40
CA ASP A 24 8.51 -7.13 0.91
C ASP A 24 8.48 -8.62 1.25
N LYS A 25 7.40 -9.12 1.86
CA LYS A 25 7.26 -10.57 2.12
C LYS A 25 7.14 -11.37 0.83
N LEU A 26 6.39 -10.87 -0.14
CA LEU A 26 6.23 -11.54 -1.42
C LEU A 26 7.55 -11.57 -2.18
N SER A 27 8.31 -10.47 -2.22
CA SER A 27 9.60 -10.39 -2.91
C SER A 27 10.60 -11.40 -2.33
N ARG A 28 10.73 -11.47 -1.00
CA ARG A 28 11.57 -12.46 -0.31
C ARG A 28 11.18 -13.91 -0.58
N SER A 29 9.90 -14.15 -0.87
CA SER A 29 9.37 -15.49 -1.14
C SER A 29 9.35 -15.86 -2.62
N THR A 30 9.76 -14.93 -3.50
CA THR A 30 9.74 -15.06 -4.96
C THR A 30 11.11 -15.50 -5.47
N LYS A 31 11.12 -16.51 -6.36
CA LYS A 31 12.36 -17.07 -6.94
C LYS A 31 12.82 -16.32 -8.19
N ASP A 32 11.86 -15.83 -8.97
CA ASP A 32 12.15 -15.11 -10.20
C ASP A 32 12.73 -13.71 -9.85
N PRO A 33 13.94 -13.38 -10.34
CA PRO A 33 14.61 -12.15 -9.96
C PRO A 33 13.91 -10.89 -10.50
N ASN A 34 13.23 -10.98 -11.65
CA ASN A 34 12.50 -9.84 -12.21
C ASN A 34 11.27 -9.52 -11.36
N ASN A 35 10.46 -10.54 -11.06
CA ASN A 35 9.29 -10.38 -10.18
C ASN A 35 9.69 -9.94 -8.78
N LYS A 36 10.81 -10.44 -8.26
CA LYS A 36 11.36 -10.00 -6.99
C LYS A 36 11.69 -8.50 -7.01
N SER A 37 12.42 -8.03 -8.04
CA SER A 37 12.79 -6.62 -8.19
C SER A 37 11.56 -5.72 -8.26
N VAL A 38 10.54 -6.11 -9.05
CA VAL A 38 9.29 -5.36 -9.16
C VAL A 38 8.57 -5.26 -7.81
N LEU A 39 8.49 -6.37 -7.05
CA LEU A 39 7.86 -6.35 -5.73
C LEU A 39 8.66 -5.53 -4.71
N GLU A 40 9.99 -5.50 -4.79
CA GLU A 40 10.84 -4.66 -3.96
C GLU A 40 10.64 -3.17 -4.27
N GLU A 41 10.55 -2.81 -5.55
CA GLU A 41 10.27 -1.45 -6.00
C GLU A 41 8.91 -0.96 -5.48
N ILE A 42 7.84 -1.72 -5.73
CA ILE A 42 6.50 -1.38 -5.22
C ILE A 42 6.51 -1.27 -3.69
N SER A 43 7.19 -2.20 -3.00
CA SER A 43 7.30 -2.16 -1.54
C SER A 43 7.93 -0.85 -1.05
N LEU A 44 8.97 -0.36 -1.73
CA LEU A 44 9.64 0.90 -1.36
C LEU A 44 8.76 2.11 -1.62
N ASP A 45 8.00 2.13 -2.72
CA ASP A 45 7.06 3.21 -3.03
C ASP A 45 6.01 3.37 -1.92
N GLU A 46 5.40 2.28 -1.46
CA GLU A 46 4.41 2.35 -0.35
C GLU A 46 5.05 2.80 0.97
N LEU A 47 6.33 2.50 1.19
CA LEU A 47 7.06 3.00 2.35
C LEU A 47 7.33 4.50 2.24
N GLU A 48 7.63 5.02 1.04
CA GLU A 48 7.76 6.45 0.79
C GLU A 48 6.45 7.19 1.02
N HIS A 49 5.34 6.63 0.53
CA HIS A 49 3.99 7.15 0.77
C HIS A 49 3.66 7.19 2.27
N TYR A 50 3.89 6.09 3.01
CA TYR A 50 3.73 6.05 4.45
C TYR A 50 4.56 7.14 5.14
N ASN A 51 5.83 7.29 4.76
CA ASN A 51 6.74 8.26 5.37
C ASN A 51 6.33 9.70 5.07
N PHE A 52 5.80 9.97 3.88
CA PHE A 52 5.19 11.25 3.57
C PHE A 52 4.03 11.53 4.51
N TRP A 53 3.05 10.62 4.61
CA TRP A 53 1.93 10.81 5.52
C TRP A 53 2.37 11.01 6.97
N LYS A 54 3.35 10.24 7.44
CA LYS A 54 3.97 10.39 8.76
C LYS A 54 4.57 11.78 8.97
N LYS A 55 5.18 12.39 7.95
CA LYS A 55 5.70 13.77 8.04
C LYS A 55 4.58 14.79 8.24
N TYR A 56 3.39 14.56 7.66
CA TYR A 56 2.22 15.42 7.79
C TYR A 56 1.40 15.18 9.08
N THR A 57 1.15 13.92 9.44
CA THR A 57 0.36 13.54 10.62
C THR A 57 1.16 13.65 11.91
N LYS A 58 2.49 13.47 11.84
CA LYS A 58 3.38 13.27 12.99
C LYS A 58 3.02 12.05 13.82
N GLU A 59 2.25 11.11 13.26
CA GLU A 59 1.81 9.88 13.93
C GLU A 59 2.48 8.66 13.32
N ASP A 60 2.76 7.66 14.15
CA ASP A 60 3.27 6.35 13.73
C ASP A 60 2.12 5.34 13.78
N VAL A 61 1.58 5.01 12.61
CA VAL A 61 0.46 4.07 12.49
C VAL A 61 0.98 2.67 12.26
N LYS A 62 0.48 1.72 13.06
CA LYS A 62 0.86 0.29 12.96
C LYS A 62 0.13 -0.40 11.80
N PRO A 63 0.80 -1.36 11.12
CA PRO A 63 0.20 -2.11 10.03
C PRO A 63 -0.93 -3.05 10.47
N ASP A 64 -1.78 -3.43 9.52
CA ASP A 64 -2.79 -4.45 9.73
C ASP A 64 -2.22 -5.87 9.57
N LYS A 65 -1.93 -6.53 10.70
CA LYS A 65 -1.36 -7.88 10.69
C LYS A 65 -2.29 -8.91 10.03
N MET A 66 -3.60 -8.75 10.16
CA MET A 66 -4.58 -9.68 9.59
C MET A 66 -4.66 -9.51 8.07
N ALA A 67 -4.67 -8.27 7.60
CA ALA A 67 -4.63 -7.98 6.17
C ALA A 67 -3.32 -8.48 5.53
N ILE A 68 -2.16 -8.25 6.20
CA ILE A 68 -0.87 -8.78 5.73
C ILE A 68 -0.94 -10.28 5.48
N TRP A 69 -1.46 -11.03 6.44
CA TRP A 69 -1.56 -12.48 6.31
C TRP A 69 -2.52 -12.90 5.18
N LYS A 70 -3.68 -12.26 5.09
CA LYS A 70 -4.68 -12.51 4.05
C LYS A 70 -4.12 -12.26 2.64
N TYR A 71 -3.56 -11.07 2.38
CA TYR A 71 -3.05 -10.71 1.06
C TYR A 71 -1.84 -11.55 0.67
N PHE A 72 -0.94 -11.82 1.61
CA PHE A 72 0.18 -12.72 1.37
C PHE A 72 -0.30 -14.12 0.97
N LEU A 73 -1.24 -14.71 1.71
CA LEU A 73 -1.77 -16.04 1.42
C LEU A 73 -2.46 -16.10 0.05
N ILE A 74 -3.33 -15.13 -0.25
CA ILE A 74 -4.03 -15.06 -1.53
C ILE A 74 -3.03 -14.95 -2.69
N SER A 75 -2.01 -14.08 -2.56
CA SER A 75 -0.98 -13.91 -3.59
C SER A 75 -0.13 -15.16 -3.80
N LYS A 76 0.09 -15.97 -2.74
CA LYS A 76 0.80 -17.26 -2.86
C LYS A 76 -0.05 -18.33 -3.54
N ILE A 77 -1.37 -18.31 -3.37
CA ILE A 77 -2.28 -19.31 -3.94
C ILE A 77 -2.60 -18.98 -5.41
N PHE A 78 -2.95 -17.72 -5.70
CA PHE A 78 -3.42 -17.30 -7.03
C PHE A 78 -2.31 -16.71 -7.91
N GLY A 79 -1.11 -16.55 -7.37
CA GLY A 79 0.05 -15.99 -8.07
C GLY A 79 0.25 -14.50 -7.82
N ILE A 80 1.48 -14.06 -8.06
CA ILE A 80 1.96 -12.70 -7.74
C ILE A 80 1.16 -11.64 -8.49
N THR A 81 0.94 -11.81 -9.79
CA THR A 81 0.17 -10.86 -10.62
C THR A 81 -1.25 -10.68 -10.12
N PHE A 82 -1.89 -11.74 -9.61
CA PHE A 82 -3.21 -11.63 -9.00
C PHE A 82 -3.14 -10.85 -7.69
N GLY A 83 -2.12 -11.10 -6.87
CA GLY A 83 -1.85 -10.39 -5.63
C GLY A 83 -1.72 -8.88 -5.82
N ILE A 84 -0.87 -8.46 -6.76
CA ILE A 84 -0.64 -7.06 -7.13
C ILE A 84 -1.98 -6.40 -7.51
N LYS A 85 -2.70 -6.98 -8.50
CA LYS A 85 -3.99 -6.43 -8.96
C LYS A 85 -5.05 -6.35 -7.85
N LEU A 86 -5.07 -7.33 -6.94
CA LEU A 86 -6.01 -7.34 -5.82
C LEU A 86 -5.75 -6.17 -4.86
N MET A 87 -4.48 -5.84 -4.62
CA MET A 87 -4.08 -4.74 -3.74
C MET A 87 -4.34 -3.38 -4.42
N GLU A 88 -3.94 -3.23 -5.69
CA GLU A 88 -4.23 -2.03 -6.51
C GLU A 88 -5.73 -1.69 -6.55
N ALA A 89 -6.59 -2.71 -6.73
CA ALA A 89 -8.04 -2.53 -6.73
C ALA A 89 -8.59 -2.09 -5.37
N GLY A 90 -8.00 -2.56 -4.26
CA GLY A 90 -8.33 -2.13 -2.92
C GLY A 90 -8.00 -0.66 -2.70
N GLU A 91 -6.84 -0.23 -3.18
CA GLU A 91 -6.38 1.15 -3.10
C GLU A 91 -7.21 2.09 -4.00
N GLU A 92 -7.54 1.70 -5.24
CA GLU A 92 -8.48 2.44 -6.09
C GLU A 92 -9.82 2.69 -5.40
N HIS A 93 -10.34 1.67 -4.70
CA HIS A 93 -11.59 1.80 -3.98
C HIS A 93 -11.46 2.82 -2.83
N ALA A 94 -10.36 2.75 -2.07
CA ALA A 94 -10.07 3.71 -1.01
C ALA A 94 -9.96 5.16 -1.54
N GLN A 95 -9.33 5.34 -2.70
CA GLN A 95 -9.17 6.66 -3.35
C GLN A 95 -10.47 7.21 -3.93
N LYS A 96 -11.32 6.37 -4.57
CA LYS A 96 -12.63 6.79 -5.08
C LYS A 96 -13.54 7.31 -3.96
N LEU A 97 -13.41 6.75 -2.76
CA LEU A 97 -14.06 7.25 -1.56
C LEU A 97 -13.45 8.57 -1.02
N MET A 98 -12.25 8.94 -1.48
CA MET A 98 -11.46 10.10 -1.02
C MET A 98 -11.22 11.15 -2.12
N LYS A 99 -12.20 11.41 -2.99
CA LYS A 99 -12.17 12.49 -4.01
C LYS A 99 -11.71 13.87 -3.48
N CYS A 100 -11.95 14.17 -2.21
CA CYS A 100 -11.56 15.44 -1.59
C CYS A 100 -10.03 15.62 -1.41
N CYS A 101 -9.26 14.53 -1.37
CA CYS A 101 -7.84 14.58 -1.00
C CYS A 101 -6.90 14.41 -2.19
N GLN A 102 -7.43 14.29 -3.42
CA GLN A 102 -6.66 14.13 -4.65
C GLN A 102 -5.61 15.22 -4.87
N ASN A 103 -5.88 16.45 -4.40
CA ASN A 103 -4.94 17.57 -4.50
C ASN A 103 -3.74 17.48 -3.54
N ILE A 104 -3.73 16.52 -2.61
CA ILE A 104 -2.66 16.32 -1.61
C ILE A 104 -1.77 15.13 -1.99
N PHE A 105 -2.22 14.26 -2.91
CA PHE A 105 -1.52 13.04 -3.32
C PHE A 105 -0.60 13.34 -4.52
N PRO A 106 0.72 13.42 -4.36
CA PRO A 106 1.61 13.91 -5.41
C PRO A 106 2.13 12.83 -6.37
N TRP A 107 1.74 11.56 -6.23
CA TRP A 107 2.27 10.44 -7.04
C TRP A 107 1.31 10.01 -8.16
N PRO A 108 1.78 9.93 -9.41
CA PRO A 108 1.11 9.16 -10.44
C PRO A 108 1.30 7.66 -10.13
N ARG A 109 0.20 6.89 -10.03
CA ARG A 109 0.31 5.44 -9.80
C ARG A 109 0.80 4.72 -11.06
N ILE A 110 1.73 3.79 -10.84
CA ILE A 110 2.29 2.88 -11.83
C ILE A 110 1.11 2.15 -12.51
N SER A 111 0.97 2.37 -13.81
CA SER A 111 -0.03 1.77 -14.69
C SER A 111 0.57 0.65 -15.52
#